data_AF-A0A7J4FWC1-F1
#
_entry.id   AF-A0A7J4FWC1-F1
#
_cell.length_a   1.000
_cell.length_b   1.000
_cell.length_c   1.000
_cell.angle_alpha   90.00
_cell.angle_beta   90.00
_cell.angle_gamma   90.00
#
_symmetry.space_group_name_H-M   'P 1'
#
loop_
_entity.id
_entity.type
_entity.pdbx_description
1 polymer ?
#
loop_
_entity_poly.entity_id
_entity_poly.type
_entity_poly.pdbx_seq_one_letter_code
_entity_poly.pdbx_strand_id
1 'polypeptide(L)'
;MKLEFFGRIFKAKRSKTEPFEVIDIDSLRDLLEDELEKEKSEILRECKSLFSEIKTGVERIQSIANRISESKIPEDIPKKIYKAAVTSKPAFINGILNSVGPFKGYKLSNFDDIEKFHKTLESSLSDIAKISVSKGRYLPVVFGEEMEQIRRESKYLLNKSKEI
;
A
#
# COMPACT_ATOMS: atom_id res chain seq x y z
N MET A 1 -28.87 5.85 66.92
CA MET A 1 -28.09 6.04 65.66
C MET A 1 -26.64 5.65 65.95
N LYS A 2 -26.25 4.41 65.60
CA LYS A 2 -24.89 3.85 65.53
C LYS A 2 -25.04 2.43 64.95
N LEU A 3 -24.54 2.19 63.75
CA LEU A 3 -24.67 0.91 63.03
C LEU A 3 -23.57 -0.05 63.51
N GLU A 4 -23.86 -0.87 64.53
CA GLU A 4 -22.99 -1.97 64.99
C GLU A 4 -23.15 -3.26 64.17
N PHE A 5 -23.52 -3.17 62.89
CA PHE A 5 -23.87 -4.34 62.09
C PHE A 5 -22.69 -4.98 61.32
N PHE A 6 -21.56 -4.29 61.16
CA PHE A 6 -20.41 -4.80 60.39
C PHE A 6 -19.25 -5.35 61.23
N GLY A 7 -19.37 -5.37 62.55
CA GLY A 7 -18.31 -5.83 63.46
C GLY A 7 -18.19 -7.34 63.65
N ARG A 8 -19.08 -8.15 63.07
CA ARG A 8 -19.14 -9.61 63.30
C ARG A 8 -18.82 -10.51 62.10
N ILE A 9 -18.68 -9.95 60.89
CA ILE A 9 -18.32 -10.75 59.69
C ILE A 9 -16.81 -10.74 59.43
N PHE A 10 -16.05 -9.80 60.01
CA PHE A 10 -14.60 -9.67 59.79
C PHE A 10 -13.75 -10.15 60.97
N LYS A 11 -14.13 -11.26 61.62
CA LYS A 11 -13.22 -12.00 62.50
C LYS A 11 -12.57 -13.15 61.74
N ALA A 12 -11.35 -12.88 61.27
CA ALA A 12 -10.27 -13.83 61.03
C ALA A 12 -10.53 -14.98 60.04
N LYS A 13 -10.28 -14.69 58.77
CA LYS A 13 -9.21 -15.42 58.10
C LYS A 13 -8.12 -14.41 57.82
N ARG A 14 -6.92 -14.62 58.37
CA ARG A 14 -5.70 -13.99 57.84
C ARG A 14 -5.62 -14.43 56.39
N SER A 15 -6.18 -13.63 55.48
CA SER A 15 -5.84 -13.73 54.08
C SER A 15 -4.33 -13.56 54.06
N LYS A 16 -3.61 -14.56 53.56
CA LYS A 16 -2.31 -14.30 52.97
C LYS A 16 -2.60 -13.23 51.92
N THR A 17 -2.33 -11.98 52.26
CA THR A 17 -2.19 -10.95 51.25
C THR A 17 -0.99 -11.45 50.46
N GLU A 18 -1.26 -12.06 49.30
CA GLU A 18 -0.23 -12.21 48.29
C GLU A 18 0.44 -10.84 48.17
N PRO A 19 1.78 -10.75 48.19
CA PRO A 19 2.42 -9.48 47.96
C PRO A 19 1.87 -8.98 46.63
N PHE A 20 1.13 -7.88 46.66
CA PHE A 20 0.83 -7.16 45.45
C PHE A 20 2.19 -6.75 44.90
N GLU A 21 2.65 -7.41 43.84
CA GLU A 21 3.75 -6.90 43.05
C GLU A 21 3.31 -5.53 42.56
N VAL A 22 3.84 -4.49 43.20
CA VAL A 22 3.71 -3.13 42.72
C VAL A 22 4.55 -3.08 41.46
N ILE A 23 3.92 -3.37 40.32
CA ILE A 23 4.54 -3.15 39.02
C ILE A 23 4.80 -1.64 38.94
N ASP A 24 6.08 -1.28 38.87
CA ASP A 24 6.49 0.10 38.67
C ASP A 24 5.91 0.62 37.34
N ILE A 25 5.49 1.88 37.31
CA ILE A 25 4.86 2.47 36.12
C ILE A 25 5.84 2.40 34.93
N ASP A 26 7.13 2.56 35.19
CA ASP A 26 8.17 2.44 34.17
C ASP A 26 8.28 0.99 33.65
N SER A 27 8.20 -0.01 34.54
CA SER A 27 8.17 -1.43 34.13
C SER A 27 6.92 -1.79 33.34
N LEU A 28 5.76 -1.21 33.68
CA LEU A 28 4.52 -1.39 32.91
C LEU A 28 4.62 -0.77 31.52
N ARG A 29 5.27 0.40 31.43
CA ARG A 29 5.50 1.10 30.17
C ARG A 29 6.44 0.30 29.26
N ASP A 30 7.55 -0.20 29.80
CA ASP A 30 8.49 -1.02 29.04
C ASP A 30 7.81 -2.28 28.47
N LEU A 31 6.99 -2.96 29.28
CA LEU A 31 6.21 -4.12 28.82
C LEU A 31 5.22 -3.77 27.71
N LEU A 32 4.57 -2.60 27.77
CA LEU A 32 3.67 -2.14 26.73
C LEU A 32 4.42 -1.76 25.44
N GLU A 33 5.59 -1.12 25.55
CA GLU A 33 6.43 -0.79 24.41
C GLU A 33 6.96 -2.07 23.72
N ASP A 34 7.41 -3.07 24.49
CA ASP A 34 7.86 -4.36 23.98
C ASP A 34 6.75 -5.11 23.23
N GLU A 35 5.55 -5.17 23.79
CA GLU A 35 4.43 -5.87 23.14
C GLU A 35 3.99 -5.16 21.85
N LEU A 36 4.02 -3.82 21.86
CA LEU A 36 3.71 -3.00 20.70
C LEU A 36 4.76 -3.17 19.59
N GLU A 37 6.05 -3.28 19.91
CA GLU A 37 7.10 -3.56 18.92
C GLU A 37 7.01 -4.99 18.35
N LYS A 38 6.58 -5.98 19.15
CA LYS A 38 6.27 -7.32 18.62
C LYS A 38 5.12 -7.26 17.63
N GLU A 39 4.01 -6.62 17.99
CA GLU A 39 2.84 -6.51 17.13
C GLU A 39 3.18 -5.80 15.80
N LYS A 40 3.90 -4.68 15.85
CA LYS A 40 4.43 -3.99 14.66
C LYS A 40 5.28 -4.91 13.79
N SER A 41 6.15 -5.71 14.40
CA SER A 41 7.03 -6.64 13.69
C SER A 41 6.25 -7.77 13.02
N GLU A 42 5.18 -8.25 13.65
CA GLU A 42 4.28 -9.25 13.10
C GLU A 42 3.49 -8.69 11.92
N ILE A 43 2.88 -7.50 12.05
CA ILE A 43 2.19 -6.83 10.94
C ILE A 43 3.15 -6.61 9.76
N LEU A 44 4.36 -6.10 10.01
CA LEU A 44 5.36 -5.91 8.98
C LEU A 44 5.71 -7.22 8.27
N ARG A 45 5.79 -8.33 9.01
CA ARG A 45 6.06 -9.66 8.44
C ARG A 45 4.90 -10.13 7.56
N GLU A 46 3.66 -9.92 8.00
CA GLU A 46 2.46 -10.31 7.27
C GLU A 46 2.30 -9.51 5.97
N CYS A 47 2.54 -8.20 6.01
CA CYS A 47 2.40 -7.36 4.83
C CYS A 47 3.47 -7.62 3.76
N LYS A 48 4.64 -8.21 4.08
CA LYS A 48 5.74 -8.44 3.13
C LYS A 48 5.30 -9.18 1.85
N SER A 49 4.40 -10.16 1.97
CA SER A 49 3.87 -10.89 0.82
C SER A 49 3.04 -9.98 -0.10
N LEU A 50 2.12 -9.20 0.48
CA LEU A 50 1.30 -8.22 -0.24
C LEU A 50 2.15 -7.17 -0.96
N PHE A 51 3.19 -6.67 -0.30
CA PHE A 51 4.11 -5.72 -0.92
C PHE A 51 4.87 -6.31 -2.10
N SER A 52 5.29 -7.57 -2.00
CA SER A 52 5.95 -8.28 -3.10
C SER A 52 5.00 -8.46 -4.30
N GLU A 53 3.74 -8.80 -4.06
CA GLU A 53 2.70 -8.87 -5.09
C GLU A 53 2.48 -7.52 -5.77
N ILE A 54 2.33 -6.45 -4.99
CA ILE A 54 2.13 -5.09 -5.53
C ILE A 54 3.33 -4.66 -6.36
N LYS A 55 4.55 -4.89 -5.86
CA LYS A 55 5.77 -4.56 -6.59
C LYS A 55 5.82 -5.30 -7.93
N THR A 56 5.43 -6.57 -7.96
CA THR A 56 5.34 -7.36 -9.19
C THR A 56 4.34 -6.74 -10.18
N GLY A 57 3.16 -6.31 -9.72
CA GLY A 57 2.18 -5.64 -10.58
C GLY A 57 2.69 -4.28 -11.11
N VAL A 58 3.42 -3.53 -10.28
CA VAL A 58 4.07 -2.28 -10.71
C VAL A 58 5.12 -2.52 -11.79
N GLU A 59 5.95 -3.55 -11.62
CA GLU A 59 6.96 -3.95 -12.62
C GLU A 59 6.31 -4.41 -13.93
N ARG A 60 5.14 -5.07 -13.88
CA ARG A 60 4.37 -5.40 -15.08
C ARG A 60 3.88 -4.16 -15.82
N ILE A 61 3.32 -3.18 -15.10
CA ILE A 61 2.90 -1.90 -15.71
C ILE A 61 4.10 -1.22 -16.39
N GLN A 62 5.26 -1.19 -15.72
CA GLN A 62 6.49 -0.65 -16.29
C GLN A 62 6.92 -1.39 -17.56
N SER A 63 6.88 -2.72 -17.54
CA SER A 63 7.22 -3.56 -18.70
C SER A 63 6.29 -3.29 -19.89
N ILE A 64 4.98 -3.17 -19.66
CA ILE A 64 4.01 -2.86 -20.71
C ILE A 64 4.25 -1.46 -21.28
N ALA A 65 4.52 -0.46 -20.44
CA ALA A 65 4.86 0.89 -20.91
C ALA A 65 6.13 0.88 -21.79
N ASN A 66 7.16 0.13 -21.42
CA ASN A 66 8.36 -0.01 -22.24
C ASN A 66 8.07 -0.69 -23.58
N ARG A 67 7.24 -1.76 -23.60
CA ARG A 67 6.78 -2.39 -24.85
C ARG A 67 6.11 -1.39 -25.77
N ILE A 68 5.14 -0.61 -25.27
CA ILE A 68 4.48 0.43 -26.08
C ILE A 68 5.52 1.42 -26.61
N SER A 69 6.49 1.83 -25.77
CA SER A 69 7.57 2.75 -26.15
C SER A 69 8.37 2.26 -27.36
N GLU A 70 8.71 0.98 -27.38
CA GLU A 70 9.49 0.33 -28.44
C GLU A 70 8.65 0.00 -29.69
N SER A 71 7.35 -0.21 -29.54
CA SER A 71 6.45 -0.52 -30.65
C SER A 71 6.24 0.65 -31.60
N LYS A 72 6.22 0.39 -32.91
CA LYS A 72 5.84 1.38 -33.91
C LYS A 72 4.32 1.59 -33.92
N ILE A 73 3.90 2.80 -34.30
CA ILE A 73 2.49 3.08 -34.58
C ILE A 73 2.22 2.61 -36.01
N PRO A 74 1.20 1.76 -36.25
CA PRO A 74 0.86 1.31 -37.59
C PRO A 74 0.48 2.47 -38.51
N GLU A 75 0.90 2.41 -39.77
CA GLU A 75 0.65 3.47 -40.77
C GLU A 75 -0.73 3.36 -41.44
N ASP A 76 -1.42 2.23 -41.26
CA ASP A 76 -2.73 1.91 -41.83
C ASP A 76 -3.91 2.54 -41.08
N ILE A 77 -3.65 3.21 -39.96
CA ILE A 77 -4.68 3.94 -39.20
C ILE A 77 -4.97 5.32 -39.81
N PRO A 78 -6.16 5.90 -39.59
CA PRO A 78 -6.50 7.23 -40.09
C PRO A 78 -5.45 8.30 -39.72
N LYS A 79 -5.01 9.10 -40.70
CA LYS A 79 -3.93 10.11 -40.56
C LYS A 79 -4.09 11.05 -39.37
N LYS A 80 -5.34 11.40 -39.01
CA LYS A 80 -5.64 12.23 -37.83
C LYS A 80 -5.29 11.50 -36.53
N ILE A 81 -5.63 10.22 -36.42
CA ILE A 81 -5.32 9.37 -35.27
C ILE A 81 -3.81 9.10 -35.20
N TYR A 82 -3.17 8.80 -36.34
CA TYR A 82 -1.72 8.61 -36.41
C TYR A 82 -0.96 9.79 -35.81
N LYS A 83 -1.24 11.02 -36.26
CA LYS A 83 -0.62 12.23 -35.72
C LYS A 83 -0.86 12.38 -34.22
N ALA A 84 -2.10 12.16 -33.76
CA ALA A 84 -2.44 12.26 -32.35
C ALA A 84 -1.72 11.21 -31.50
N ALA A 85 -1.61 9.97 -31.98
CA ALA A 85 -0.89 8.88 -31.31
C ALA A 85 0.61 9.17 -31.23
N VAL A 86 1.23 9.64 -32.31
CA VAL A 86 2.66 10.03 -32.33
C VAL A 86 2.95 11.11 -31.29
N THR A 87 2.11 12.14 -31.21
CA THR A 87 2.30 13.23 -30.23
C THR A 87 2.01 12.79 -28.79
N SER A 88 1.01 11.93 -28.59
CA SER A 88 0.55 11.56 -27.24
C SER A 88 1.36 10.43 -26.60
N LYS A 89 1.89 9.50 -27.40
CA LYS A 89 2.65 8.33 -26.94
C LYS A 89 3.80 8.72 -25.98
N PRO A 90 4.74 9.64 -26.31
CA PRO A 90 5.84 9.96 -25.40
C PRO A 90 5.37 10.52 -24.06
N ALA A 91 4.36 11.40 -24.07
CA ALA A 91 3.82 12.00 -22.85
C ALA A 91 3.10 10.95 -21.98
N PHE A 92 2.39 10.02 -22.61
CA PHE A 92 1.77 8.90 -21.90
C PHE A 92 2.82 7.98 -21.27
N ILE A 93 3.81 7.53 -22.04
CA ILE A 93 4.87 6.64 -21.54
C ILE A 93 5.65 7.27 -20.39
N ASN A 94 6.13 8.50 -20.57
CA ASN A 94 6.84 9.20 -19.49
C ASN A 94 5.94 9.38 -18.26
N GLY A 95 4.65 9.67 -18.46
CA GLY A 95 3.69 9.75 -17.38
C GLY A 95 3.62 8.44 -16.58
N ILE A 96 3.35 7.32 -17.26
CA ILE A 96 3.23 6.00 -16.61
C ILE A 96 4.53 5.62 -15.89
N LEU A 97 5.68 5.77 -16.55
CA LEU A 97 6.99 5.45 -15.97
C LEU A 97 7.30 6.31 -14.74
N ASN A 98 6.96 7.60 -14.77
CA ASN A 98 7.12 8.49 -13.61
C ASN A 98 6.19 8.09 -12.46
N SER A 99 4.95 7.70 -12.75
CA SER A 99 4.00 7.25 -11.72
C SER A 99 4.46 5.98 -11.02
N VAL A 100 5.10 5.05 -11.71
CA VAL A 100 5.63 3.81 -11.10
C VAL A 100 7.05 3.94 -10.55
N GLY A 101 7.77 4.99 -10.92
CA GLY A 101 9.16 5.26 -10.52
C GLY A 101 9.45 5.17 -9.00
N PRO A 102 8.58 5.68 -8.11
CA PRO A 102 8.79 5.63 -6.66
C PRO A 102 8.98 4.23 -6.06
N PHE A 103 8.50 3.18 -6.74
CA PHE A 103 8.64 1.80 -6.27
C PHE A 103 9.99 1.16 -6.63
N LYS A 104 10.79 1.82 -7.48
CA LYS A 104 12.10 1.32 -7.88
C LYS A 104 13.05 1.31 -6.69
N GLY A 105 13.38 0.13 -6.20
CA GLY A 105 14.26 -0.04 -5.05
C GLY A 105 13.61 0.26 -3.70
N TYR A 106 12.29 0.44 -3.65
CA TYR A 106 11.55 0.59 -2.40
C TYR A 106 11.73 -0.65 -1.51
N LYS A 107 12.01 -0.44 -0.23
CA LYS A 107 12.21 -1.49 0.77
C LYS A 107 11.42 -1.15 2.02
N LEU A 108 10.76 -2.15 2.59
CA LEU A 108 10.08 -2.00 3.87
C LEU A 108 11.03 -2.41 4.97
N SER A 109 11.44 -1.43 5.76
CA SER A 109 12.41 -1.63 6.83
C SER A 109 11.74 -1.56 8.19
N ASN A 110 10.66 -0.78 8.31
CA ASN A 110 9.91 -0.59 9.56
C ASN A 110 8.40 -0.50 9.30
N PHE A 111 7.62 -0.43 10.38
CA PHE A 111 6.17 -0.31 10.35
C PHE A 111 5.69 0.98 9.66
N ASP A 112 6.36 2.12 9.88
CA ASP A 112 5.96 3.40 9.27
C ASP A 112 6.09 3.41 7.74
N ASP A 113 6.93 2.54 7.18
CA ASP A 113 7.06 2.37 5.74
C ASP A 113 5.79 1.77 5.11
N ILE A 114 4.95 1.07 5.89
CA ILE A 114 3.68 0.49 5.40
C ILE A 114 2.74 1.60 4.96
N GLU A 115 2.52 2.59 5.83
CA GLU A 115 1.64 3.72 5.53
C GLU A 115 2.17 4.54 4.36
N LYS A 116 3.48 4.80 4.32
CA LYS A 116 4.12 5.52 3.22
C LYS A 116 3.97 4.79 1.89
N PHE A 117 4.15 3.48 1.89
CA PHE A 117 3.95 2.67 0.69
C PHE A 117 2.50 2.76 0.22
N HIS A 118 1.53 2.59 1.12
CA HIS A 118 0.11 2.64 0.77
C HIS A 118 -0.26 3.99 0.12
N LYS A 119 0.11 5.11 0.75
CA LYS A 119 -0.11 6.46 0.20
C LYS A 119 0.56 6.67 -1.15
N THR A 120 1.78 6.14 -1.31
CA THR A 120 2.51 6.20 -2.58
C THR A 120 1.76 5.44 -3.68
N LEU A 121 1.24 4.25 -3.36
CA LEU A 121 0.47 3.42 -4.29
C LEU A 121 -0.82 4.09 -4.73
N GLU A 122 -1.58 4.67 -3.80
CA GLU A 122 -2.80 5.42 -4.13
C GLU A 122 -2.50 6.60 -5.06
N SER A 123 -1.44 7.37 -4.76
CA SER A 123 -1.03 8.49 -5.61
C SER A 123 -0.64 8.01 -7.01
N SER A 124 0.18 6.96 -7.11
CA SER A 124 0.61 6.39 -8.38
C SER A 124 -0.56 5.87 -9.21
N LEU A 125 -1.53 5.17 -8.61
CA LEU A 125 -2.73 4.69 -9.30
C LEU A 125 -3.62 5.84 -9.77
N SER A 126 -3.77 6.88 -8.95
CA SER A 126 -4.48 8.11 -9.32
C SER A 126 -3.83 8.79 -10.52
N ASP A 127 -2.51 8.88 -10.54
CA ASP A 127 -1.79 9.52 -11.64
C ASP A 127 -1.84 8.69 -12.92
N ILE A 128 -1.70 7.36 -12.83
CA ILE A 128 -1.90 6.45 -13.97
C ILE A 128 -3.29 6.66 -14.58
N ALA A 129 -4.33 6.79 -13.76
CA ALA A 129 -5.69 7.06 -14.23
C ALA A 129 -5.80 8.41 -14.95
N LYS A 130 -5.24 9.49 -14.37
CA LYS A 130 -5.22 10.83 -14.99
C LYS A 130 -4.46 10.84 -16.31
N ILE A 131 -3.30 10.17 -16.38
CA ILE A 131 -2.47 10.07 -17.58
C ILE A 131 -3.20 9.29 -18.68
N SER A 132 -3.86 8.19 -18.32
CA SER A 132 -4.65 7.38 -19.24
C SER A 132 -5.76 8.19 -19.91
N VAL A 133 -6.43 9.07 -19.17
CA VAL A 133 -7.47 9.95 -19.74
C VAL A 133 -6.88 11.10 -20.54
N SER A 134 -5.89 11.82 -19.98
CA SER A 134 -5.41 13.09 -20.55
C SER A 134 -4.42 12.90 -21.70
N LYS A 135 -3.57 11.88 -21.64
CA LYS A 135 -2.51 11.59 -22.62
C LYS A 135 -2.72 10.26 -23.34
N GLY A 136 -3.49 9.34 -22.76
CA GLY A 136 -3.71 8.02 -23.36
C GLY A 136 -4.86 7.92 -24.36
N ARG A 137 -5.71 8.95 -24.52
CA ARG A 137 -7.00 8.87 -25.24
C ARG A 137 -6.98 8.19 -26.62
N TYR A 138 -5.92 8.38 -27.41
CA TYR A 138 -5.81 7.85 -28.78
C TYR A 138 -5.03 6.52 -28.86
N LEU A 139 -4.33 6.16 -27.79
CA LEU A 139 -3.47 4.97 -27.75
C LEU A 139 -4.25 3.66 -27.78
N PRO A 140 -5.47 3.52 -27.23
CA PRO A 140 -6.25 2.27 -27.35
C PRO A 140 -6.55 1.85 -28.79
N VAL A 141 -6.58 2.78 -29.74
CA VAL A 141 -6.77 2.46 -31.17
C VAL A 141 -5.54 1.76 -31.76
N VAL A 142 -4.37 1.97 -31.15
CA VAL A 142 -3.06 1.55 -31.65
C VAL A 142 -2.49 0.38 -30.82
N PHE A 143 -2.64 0.46 -29.50
CA PHE A 143 -2.06 -0.41 -28.48
C PHE A 143 -3.16 -0.96 -27.57
N GLY A 144 -4.29 -1.36 -28.16
CA GLY A 144 -5.50 -1.71 -27.39
C GLY A 144 -5.25 -2.82 -26.36
N GLU A 145 -4.47 -3.84 -26.72
CA GLU A 145 -4.11 -4.92 -25.82
C GLU A 145 -3.27 -4.42 -24.63
N GLU A 146 -2.21 -3.67 -24.90
CA GLU A 146 -1.33 -3.12 -23.86
C GLU A 146 -2.07 -2.16 -22.93
N MET A 147 -2.95 -1.32 -23.48
CA MET A 147 -3.76 -0.39 -22.68
C MET A 147 -4.72 -1.14 -21.76
N GLU A 148 -5.33 -2.24 -22.23
CA GLU A 148 -6.16 -3.10 -21.38
C GLU A 148 -5.34 -3.84 -20.33
N GLN A 149 -4.11 -4.27 -20.65
CA GLN A 149 -3.21 -4.87 -19.67
C GLN A 149 -2.85 -3.89 -18.55
N ILE A 150 -2.48 -2.64 -18.88
CA ILE A 150 -2.22 -1.59 -17.86
C ILE A 150 -3.45 -1.37 -16.97
N ARG A 151 -4.65 -1.31 -17.57
CA ARG A 151 -5.92 -1.14 -16.83
C ARG A 151 -6.19 -2.31 -15.89
N ARG A 152 -5.98 -3.56 -16.34
CA ARG A 152 -6.16 -4.76 -15.51
C ARG A 152 -5.20 -4.80 -14.34
N GLU A 153 -3.92 -4.56 -14.59
CA GLU A 153 -2.90 -4.52 -13.53
C GLU A 153 -3.19 -3.39 -12.54
N SER A 154 -3.55 -2.19 -13.02
CA SER A 154 -3.93 -1.07 -12.12
C SER A 154 -5.12 -1.42 -11.23
N LYS A 155 -6.12 -2.15 -11.75
CA LYS A 155 -7.28 -2.62 -10.97
C LYS A 155 -6.88 -3.69 -9.95
N TYR A 156 -6.00 -4.61 -10.34
CA TYR A 156 -5.45 -5.62 -9.43
C TYR A 156 -4.72 -4.95 -8.25
N LEU A 157 -3.85 -3.99 -8.55
CA LEU A 157 -3.13 -3.22 -7.53
C LEU A 157 -4.06 -2.45 -6.60
N LEU A 158 -5.13 -1.83 -7.13
CA LEU A 158 -6.13 -1.14 -6.31
C LEU A 158 -6.91 -2.08 -5.38
N ASN A 159 -7.11 -3.33 -5.78
CA ASN A 159 -7.75 -4.30 -4.89
C ASN A 159 -6.77 -4.74 -3.80
N LYS A 160 -5.52 -5.00 -4.17
CA LYS A 160 -4.45 -5.38 -3.25
C LYS A 160 -4.13 -4.28 -2.23
N SER A 161 -4.25 -3.01 -2.62
CA SER A 161 -4.02 -1.89 -1.70
C SER A 161 -5.03 -1.86 -0.55
N LYS A 162 -6.24 -2.39 -0.73
CA LYS A 162 -7.28 -2.46 0.31
C LYS A 162 -7.05 -3.59 1.32
N GLU A 163 -6.09 -4.48 1.03
CA GLU A 163 -5.67 -5.56 1.92
C GLU A 163 -4.51 -5.12 2.83
N ILE A 164 -3.96 -3.92 2.61
CA ILE A 164 -2.97 -3.25 3.48
C ILE A 164 -3.73 -2.43 4.52
#